data_AF-A0A7C0Z613-F1
#
_entry.id   AF-A0A7C0Z613-F1
#
_cell.length_a   1.000
_cell.length_b   1.000
_cell.length_c   1.000
_cell.angle_alpha   90.00
_cell.angle_beta   90.00
_cell.angle_gamma   90.00
#
_symmetry.space_group_name_H-M   'P 1'
#
loop_
_entity.id
_entity.type
_entity.pdbx_description
1 polymer ?
#
loop_
_entity_poly.entity_id
_entity_poly.type
_entity_poly.pdbx_seq_one_letter_code
_entity_poly.pdbx_strand_id
1 'polypeptide(L)'
;MGKAAASRFEPAPTVGWDRGLCATCIHQDTCGLRSRQAAPVVFCEEFTPTAPGSRTAPAAPRLRPVASPPSGQAAEEWIGLCKSCANHHHCTLRKPIGGVWHCEEFA
;
A
#
# COMPACT_ATOMS: atom_id res chain seq x y z
N MET A 1 -7.29 24.00 50.36
CA MET A 1 -8.05 24.07 49.10
C MET A 1 -7.07 24.15 47.93
N GLY A 2 -6.74 23.04 47.26
CA GLY A 2 -5.84 23.03 46.10
C GLY A 2 -6.65 23.04 44.80
N LYS A 3 -6.56 24.11 44.01
CA LYS A 3 -7.21 24.19 42.70
C LYS A 3 -6.46 23.32 41.70
N ALA A 4 -7.11 22.31 41.15
CA ALA A 4 -6.62 21.58 40.00
C ALA A 4 -6.61 22.52 38.79
N ALA A 5 -5.43 22.74 38.21
CA ALA A 5 -5.29 23.44 36.95
C ALA A 5 -5.83 22.55 35.83
N ALA A 6 -6.98 22.92 35.27
CA ALA A 6 -7.48 22.35 34.04
C ALA A 6 -6.53 22.76 32.91
N SER A 7 -5.62 21.86 32.55
CA SER A 7 -4.77 22.01 31.36
C SER A 7 -5.68 22.10 30.13
N ARG A 8 -5.78 23.30 29.55
CA ARG A 8 -6.43 23.52 28.26
C ARG A 8 -5.59 22.78 27.23
N PHE A 9 -6.07 21.62 26.82
CA PHE A 9 -5.54 20.93 25.65
C PHE A 9 -6.03 21.73 24.43
N GLU A 10 -5.20 22.67 23.94
CA GLU A 10 -5.48 23.37 22.69
C GLU A 10 -5.52 22.33 21.55
N PRO A 11 -6.64 22.19 20.82
CA PRO A 11 -6.68 21.27 19.69
C PRO A 11 -5.73 21.78 18.60
N ALA A 12 -4.79 20.92 18.21
CA ALA A 12 -3.82 21.19 17.16
C ALA A 12 -4.54 21.55 15.84
N PRO A 13 -3.96 22.44 15.01
CA PRO A 13 -4.55 22.85 13.74
C PRO A 13 -4.84 21.64 12.84
N THR A 14 -6.04 21.63 12.26
CA THR A 14 -6.59 20.57 11.43
C THR A 14 -5.83 20.43 10.11
N VAL A 15 -4.67 19.80 10.14
CA VAL A 15 -3.89 19.51 8.93
C VAL A 15 -3.93 18.02 8.66
N GLY A 16 -4.72 17.62 7.67
CA GLY A 16 -4.52 16.39 6.91
C GLY A 16 -5.07 15.07 7.48
N TRP A 17 -5.96 15.08 8.48
CA TRP A 17 -6.56 13.83 8.98
C TRP A 17 -7.41 13.10 7.96
N ASP A 18 -7.88 13.79 6.92
CA ASP A 18 -8.65 13.25 5.80
C ASP A 18 -7.85 12.30 4.89
N ARG A 19 -6.53 12.22 5.05
CA ARG A 19 -5.63 11.46 4.17
C ARG A 19 -4.96 10.23 4.80
N GLY A 20 -5.28 9.90 6.05
CA GLY A 20 -4.73 8.74 6.78
C GLY A 20 -5.72 7.57 6.91
N LEU A 21 -5.23 6.39 7.31
CA LEU A 21 -6.05 5.20 7.59
C LEU A 21 -7.19 5.51 8.59
N CYS A 22 -6.91 6.31 9.63
CA CYS A 22 -7.92 6.70 10.62
C CYS A 22 -9.07 7.55 10.05
N ALA A 23 -8.97 8.08 8.82
CA ALA A 23 -10.04 8.83 8.16
C ALA A 23 -11.22 7.95 7.72
N THR A 24 -10.99 6.65 7.55
CA THR A 24 -11.98 5.70 7.02
C THR A 24 -12.15 4.49 7.93
N CYS A 25 -11.74 4.63 9.19
CA CYS A 25 -11.84 3.60 10.20
C CYS A 25 -13.24 3.63 10.84
N ILE A 26 -13.83 2.47 11.10
CA ILE A 26 -15.09 2.35 11.86
C ILE A 26 -14.98 2.94 13.28
N HIS A 27 -13.77 3.04 13.83
CA HIS A 27 -13.50 3.58 15.16
C HIS A 27 -13.17 5.09 15.14
N GLN A 28 -13.36 5.81 14.02
CA GLN A 28 -12.89 7.19 13.86
C GLN A 28 -13.31 8.15 15.00
N ASP A 29 -14.51 7.98 15.56
CA ASP A 29 -15.06 8.91 16.56
C ASP A 29 -14.49 8.69 17.97
N THR A 30 -13.99 7.48 18.26
CA THR A 30 -13.46 7.09 19.57
C THR A 30 -11.96 6.79 19.56
N CYS A 31 -11.32 6.79 18.38
CA CYS A 31 -9.92 6.45 18.22
C CYS A 31 -9.00 7.56 18.76
N GLY A 32 -8.27 7.24 19.84
CA GLY A 32 -7.31 8.16 20.46
C GLY A 32 -6.16 8.59 19.53
N LEU A 33 -5.79 7.76 18.54
CA LEU A 33 -4.79 8.11 17.53
C LEU A 33 -5.26 9.24 16.62
N ARG A 34 -6.55 9.29 16.25
CA ARG A 34 -7.09 10.36 15.41
C ARG A 34 -6.97 11.72 16.09
N SER A 35 -7.35 11.80 17.36
CA SER A 35 -7.38 13.07 18.11
C SER A 35 -6.01 13.58 18.56
N ARG A 36 -4.96 12.74 18.52
CA ARG A 36 -3.64 13.04 19.08
C ARG A 36 -2.53 13.24 18.03
N GLN A 37 -2.78 12.90 16.77
CA GLN A 37 -1.75 12.99 15.75
C GLN A 37 -1.81 14.29 14.96
N ALA A 38 -0.66 14.95 14.81
CA ALA A 38 -0.50 16.11 13.94
C ALA A 38 -0.31 15.73 12.46
N ALA A 39 -0.12 14.44 12.17
CA ALA A 39 0.14 13.91 10.83
C ALA A 39 -0.84 12.76 10.47
N PRO A 40 -1.03 12.47 9.16
CA PRO A 40 -1.87 11.36 8.74
C PRO A 40 -1.31 10.01 9.21
N VAL A 41 -2.16 9.20 9.85
CA VAL A 41 -1.80 7.85 10.29
C VAL A 41 -1.73 6.92 9.08
N VAL A 42 -0.54 6.45 8.71
CA VAL A 42 -0.34 5.53 7.58
C VAL A 42 -0.24 4.06 8.00
N PHE A 43 -0.10 3.79 9.30
CA PHE A 43 -0.09 2.45 9.89
C PHE A 43 -0.84 2.47 11.24
N CYS A 44 -1.75 1.53 11.45
CA CYS A 44 -2.52 1.37 12.68
C CYS A 44 -3.01 -0.08 12.79
N GLU A 45 -2.64 -0.76 13.88
CA GLU A 45 -2.98 -2.17 14.10
C GLU A 45 -4.47 -2.38 14.42
N GLU A 46 -5.12 -1.36 14.99
CA GLU A 46 -6.57 -1.35 15.30
C GLU A 46 -7.42 -0.87 14.11
N PHE A 47 -6.81 -0.64 12.93
CA PHE A 47 -7.54 -0.14 11.78
C PHE A 47 -8.54 -1.17 11.25
N THR A 48 -9.80 -0.78 11.23
CA THR A 48 -10.88 -1.55 10.62
C THR A 48 -11.64 -0.65 9.62
N PRO A 49 -11.65 -0.97 8.31
CA PRO A 49 -12.29 -0.13 7.31
C PRO A 49 -13.81 -0.10 7.51
N THR A 50 -14.43 1.07 7.36
CA THR A 50 -15.90 1.16 7.24
C THR A 50 -16.37 0.37 6.01
N ALA A 51 -17.44 -0.40 6.14
CA ALA A 51 -17.98 -1.20 5.05
C ALA A 51 -18.20 -0.35 3.77
N PRO A 52 -17.99 -0.91 2.56
CA PRO A 52 -18.16 -0.20 1.31
C PRO A 52 -19.64 0.07 1.04
N GLY A 53 -20.11 1.22 1.52
CA GLY A 53 -21.41 1.77 1.23
C GLY A 53 -21.35 3.28 1.39
N SER A 54 -21.71 4.01 0.33
CA SER A 54 -21.85 5.49 0.34
C SER A 54 -20.60 6.35 0.15
N ARG A 55 -19.59 5.89 -0.59
CA ARG A 55 -18.82 6.82 -1.44
C ARG A 55 -18.96 6.35 -2.86
N THR A 56 -19.74 7.08 -3.65
CA THR A 56 -19.74 6.97 -5.10
C THR A 56 -18.29 7.15 -5.52
N ALA A 57 -17.62 6.06 -5.90
CA ALA A 57 -16.30 6.17 -6.48
C ALA A 57 -16.45 7.14 -7.67
N PRO A 58 -15.62 8.20 -7.79
CA PRO A 58 -15.58 8.95 -9.03
C PRO A 58 -15.37 7.93 -10.14
N ALA A 59 -16.21 7.99 -11.18
CA ALA A 59 -16.22 7.01 -12.25
C ALA A 59 -14.77 6.71 -12.64
N ALA A 60 -14.34 5.46 -12.42
CA ALA A 60 -12.98 5.06 -12.72
C ALA A 60 -12.68 5.51 -14.15
N PRO A 61 -11.57 6.24 -14.40
CA PRO A 61 -11.19 6.55 -15.76
C PRO A 61 -11.16 5.22 -16.49
N ARG A 62 -11.89 5.11 -17.61
CA ARG A 62 -11.92 3.89 -18.40
C ARG A 62 -10.49 3.59 -18.79
N LEU A 63 -9.85 2.66 -18.09
CA LEU A 63 -8.55 2.16 -18.44
C LEU A 63 -8.71 1.56 -19.83
N ARG A 64 -8.13 2.25 -20.83
CA ARG A 64 -8.00 1.65 -22.15
C ARG A 64 -7.21 0.36 -21.93
N PRO A 65 -7.68 -0.78 -22.48
CA PRO A 65 -6.86 -1.98 -22.49
C PRO A 65 -5.52 -1.58 -23.10
N VAL A 66 -4.45 -1.62 -22.29
CA VAL A 66 -3.11 -1.60 -22.86
C VAL A 66 -3.07 -2.87 -23.68
N ALA A 67 -2.96 -2.71 -25.00
CA ALA A 67 -2.76 -3.85 -25.87
C ALA A 67 -1.53 -4.57 -25.32
N SER A 68 -1.71 -5.83 -24.89
CA SER A 68 -0.57 -6.68 -24.64
C SER A 68 0.29 -6.62 -25.91
N PRO A 69 1.60 -6.37 -25.80
CA PRO A 69 2.45 -6.43 -26.97
C PRO A 69 2.19 -7.78 -27.65
N PRO A 70 2.16 -7.82 -28.99
CA PRO A 70 1.97 -9.09 -29.69
C PRO A 70 2.96 -10.08 -29.11
N SER A 71 2.50 -11.31 -28.86
CA SER A 71 3.30 -12.46 -28.45
C SER A 71 4.25 -12.90 -29.57
N GLY A 72 4.86 -11.94 -30.26
CA GLY A 72 5.97 -12.11 -31.17
C GLY A 72 7.23 -11.83 -30.40
N GLN A 73 7.92 -12.90 -30.02
CA GLN A 73 9.35 -12.89 -29.69
C GLN A 73 9.73 -11.71 -28.80
N ALA A 74 9.25 -11.72 -27.54
CA ALA A 74 10.07 -11.10 -26.50
C ALA A 74 11.44 -11.74 -26.67
N ALA A 75 12.43 -10.95 -27.08
CA ALA A 75 13.83 -11.35 -26.95
C ALA A 75 13.92 -11.97 -25.56
N GLU A 76 14.49 -13.18 -25.48
CA GLU A 76 14.60 -13.99 -24.28
C GLU A 76 15.63 -13.31 -23.35
N GLU A 77 15.34 -12.06 -23.00
CA GLU A 77 16.16 -11.19 -22.21
C GLU A 77 15.91 -11.62 -20.77
N TRP A 78 16.89 -12.36 -20.26
CA TRP A 78 16.89 -12.85 -18.90
C TRP A 78 16.77 -11.66 -17.95
N ILE A 79 15.72 -11.66 -17.15
CA ILE A 79 15.43 -10.64 -16.14
C ILE A 79 15.48 -11.23 -14.73
N GLY A 80 15.80 -10.40 -13.74
CA GLY A 80 15.99 -10.82 -12.35
C GLY A 80 17.22 -11.69 -12.15
N LEU A 81 17.19 -12.57 -11.13
CA LEU A 81 18.29 -13.47 -10.78
C LEU A 81 18.69 -14.40 -11.93
N CYS A 82 17.77 -14.73 -12.84
CA CYS A 82 18.07 -15.57 -14.00
C CYS A 82 19.08 -14.94 -14.96
N LYS A 83 19.30 -13.61 -14.92
CA LYS A 83 20.29 -12.93 -15.77
C LYS A 83 21.73 -13.36 -15.51
N SER A 84 22.04 -13.72 -14.27
CA SER A 84 23.39 -14.12 -13.84
C SER A 84 23.44 -15.54 -13.31
N CYS A 85 22.39 -16.35 -13.51
CA CYS A 85 22.32 -17.71 -13.00
C CYS A 85 23.16 -18.65 -13.88
N ALA A 86 24.10 -19.38 -13.27
CA ALA A 86 24.93 -20.38 -13.96
C ALA A 86 24.09 -21.52 -14.57
N ASN A 87 22.92 -21.80 -14.00
CA ASN A 87 22.03 -22.90 -14.38
C ASN A 87 20.86 -22.47 -15.27
N HIS A 88 20.83 -21.24 -15.79
CA HIS A 88 19.64 -20.68 -16.46
C HIS A 88 19.10 -21.52 -17.63
N HIS A 89 19.96 -22.26 -18.34
CA HIS A 89 19.55 -23.15 -19.43
C HIS A 89 18.71 -24.36 -18.96
N HIS A 90 18.93 -24.85 -17.73
CA HIS A 90 18.29 -26.04 -17.16
C HIS A 90 17.39 -25.75 -15.95
N CYS A 91 17.35 -24.51 -15.48
CA CYS A 91 16.56 -24.10 -14.31
C CYS A 91 15.06 -24.27 -14.60
N THR A 92 14.41 -25.09 -13.77
CA THR A 92 12.97 -25.38 -13.89
C THR A 92 12.11 -24.20 -13.43
N LEU A 93 12.68 -23.32 -12.60
CA LEU A 93 12.04 -22.11 -12.09
C LEU A 93 12.14 -20.91 -13.05
N ARG A 94 12.72 -21.06 -14.24
CA ARG A 94 12.90 -19.98 -15.21
C ARG A 94 11.55 -19.35 -15.61
N LYS A 95 11.45 -18.02 -15.51
CA LYS A 95 10.29 -17.24 -15.98
C LYS A 95 10.75 -16.05 -16.83
N PRO A 96 10.47 -16.04 -18.15
CA PRO A 96 10.92 -14.97 -19.04
C PRO A 96 10.16 -13.64 -18.81
N ILE A 97 8.90 -13.70 -18.35
CA ILE A 97 8.10 -12.51 -18.04
C ILE A 97 8.02 -12.37 -16.50
N GLY A 98 8.47 -11.24 -15.96
CA GLY A 98 8.52 -10.95 -14.52
C GLY A 98 9.81 -11.37 -13.79
N GLY A 99 10.54 -12.36 -14.34
CA GLY A 99 11.82 -12.83 -13.78
C GLY A 99 11.67 -13.56 -12.45
N VAL A 100 12.79 -14.06 -11.93
CA VAL A 100 12.86 -14.75 -10.64
C VAL A 100 13.61 -13.87 -9.65
N TRP A 101 12.99 -13.62 -8.49
CA TRP A 101 13.53 -12.75 -7.43
C TRP A 101 14.04 -13.53 -6.21
N HIS A 102 13.60 -14.77 -6.07
CA HIS A 102 14.09 -15.74 -5.10
C HIS A 102 14.14 -17.10 -5.79
N CYS A 103 15.29 -17.76 -5.78
CA CYS A 103 15.52 -19.02 -6.47
C CYS A 103 16.42 -19.90 -5.60
N GLU A 104 15.92 -21.07 -5.23
CA GLU A 104 16.67 -22.07 -4.45
C GLU A 104 17.73 -22.80 -5.28
N GLU A 105 17.63 -22.72 -6.62
CA GLU A 105 18.57 -23.31 -7.57
C GLU A 105 19.66 -22.31 -8.03
N PHE A 106 19.67 -21.10 -7.47
CA PHE A 106 20.64 -20.07 -7.83
C PHE A 106 22.01 -20.35 -7.19
N ALA A 107 23.01 -20.50 -8.05
CA ALA A 107 24.42 -20.66 -7.72
C ALA A 107 25.24 -19.57 -8.41
#